data_AF-A0A1V4RWF9-F1
#
_entry.id   AF-A0A1V4RWF9-F1
#
_cell.length_a   1.000
_cell.length_b   1.000
_cell.length_c   1.000
_cell.angle_alpha   90.00
_cell.angle_beta   90.00
_cell.angle_gamma   90.00
#
_symmetry.space_group_name_H-M   'P 1'
#
loop_
_entity.id
_entity.type
_entity.pdbx_description
1 polymer ?
#
loop_
_entity_poly.entity_id
_entity_poly.type
_entity_poly.pdbx_seq_one_letter_code
_entity_poly.pdbx_strand_id
1 'polypeptide(L)'
;LSGKEHKVITGFCILTPSGKVAHSEAVTTLVRFIKLTGQQIEAYISTGEPYGKAGSYAIQGVGSFMVESISGSYTNVVGLPLCVLIKVLLAVGALRSFPLSENL
;
A
#
# COMPACT_ATOMS: atom_id res chain seq x y z
N LEU A 1 13.54 6.46 9.23
CA LEU A 1 13.23 6.57 7.79
C LEU A 1 13.74 7.88 7.16
N SER A 2 13.84 8.98 7.92
CA SER A 2 14.38 10.28 7.47
C SER A 2 15.58 10.19 6.51
N GLY A 3 15.45 10.82 5.33
CA GLY A 3 16.46 10.92 4.27
C GLY A 3 16.83 9.60 3.59
N LYS A 4 16.05 8.54 3.77
CA LYS A 4 16.31 7.21 3.22
C LYS A 4 15.16 6.76 2.34
N GLU A 5 15.45 5.78 1.50
CA GLU A 5 14.42 4.97 0.85
C GLU A 5 14.25 3.66 1.58
N HIS A 6 13.01 3.22 1.66
CA HIS A 6 12.62 1.94 2.22
C HIS A 6 11.64 1.24 1.31
N LYS A 7 11.51 -0.08 1.53
CA LYS A 7 10.58 -0.95 0.81
C LYS A 7 9.30 -1.11 1.63
N VAL A 8 8.16 -0.98 0.97
CA VAL A 8 6.86 -1.41 1.47
C VAL A 8 6.41 -2.58 0.62
N ILE A 9 6.18 -3.73 1.26
CA ILE A 9 5.87 -4.99 0.59
C ILE A 9 4.51 -5.45 1.10
N THR A 10 3.53 -5.57 0.20
CA THR A 10 2.20 -6.11 0.52
C THR A 10 2.02 -7.43 -0.20
N GLY A 11 1.79 -8.49 0.56
CA GLY A 11 1.38 -9.80 0.05
C GLY A 11 -0.14 -9.92 0.00
N PHE A 12 -0.67 -10.56 -1.03
CA PHE A 12 -2.09 -10.95 -1.09
C PHE A 12 -2.24 -12.37 -1.65
N CYS A 13 -3.35 -13.01 -1.29
CA CYS A 13 -3.70 -14.36 -1.73
C CYS A 13 -5.19 -14.40 -2.08
N ILE A 14 -5.53 -15.11 -3.16
CA ILE A 14 -6.91 -15.37 -3.57
C ILE A 14 -7.16 -16.86 -3.41
N LEU A 15 -8.21 -17.20 -2.65
CA LEU A 15 -8.66 -18.56 -2.47
C LEU A 15 -9.92 -18.82 -3.30
N THR A 16 -10.05 -20.02 -3.86
CA THR A 16 -11.31 -20.51 -4.41
C THR A 16 -12.32 -20.74 -3.28
N PRO A 17 -13.63 -20.88 -3.58
CA PRO A 17 -14.62 -21.27 -2.58
C PRO A 17 -14.32 -22.61 -1.89
N SER A 18 -13.55 -23.50 -2.54
CA SER A 18 -13.09 -24.76 -1.94
C SER A 18 -11.85 -24.60 -1.05
N GLY A 19 -11.40 -23.38 -0.77
CA GLY A 19 -10.22 -23.07 0.03
C GLY A 19 -8.87 -23.33 -0.67
N LYS A 20 -8.85 -23.61 -1.98
CA LYS A 20 -7.59 -23.80 -2.72
C LYS A 20 -7.00 -22.45 -3.10
N VAL A 21 -5.69 -22.31 -3.05
CA VAL A 21 -5.01 -21.09 -3.52
C VAL A 21 -5.15 -21.00 -5.05
N ALA A 22 -5.85 -19.96 -5.52
CA ALA A 22 -5.96 -19.62 -6.93
C ALA A 22 -4.79 -18.73 -7.39
N HIS A 23 -4.31 -17.84 -6.52
CA HIS A 23 -3.15 -16.98 -6.77
C HIS A 23 -2.55 -16.48 -5.45
N SER A 24 -1.24 -16.27 -5.42
CA SER A 24 -0.54 -15.60 -4.32
C SER A 24 0.63 -14.79 -4.85
N GLU A 25 0.75 -13.53 -4.45
CA GLU A 25 1.79 -12.63 -4.93
C GLU A 25 2.12 -11.56 -3.89
N ALA A 26 3.34 -11.02 -3.96
CA ALA A 26 3.76 -9.87 -3.17
C ALA A 26 4.24 -8.73 -4.07
N VAL A 27 3.77 -7.52 -3.80
CA VAL A 27 4.12 -6.32 -4.55
C VAL A 27 5.03 -5.44 -3.70
N THR A 28 6.15 -5.01 -4.28
CA THR A 28 7.12 -4.13 -3.61
C THR A 28 7.00 -2.71 -4.17
N THR A 29 7.04 -1.72 -3.29
CA THR A 29 7.11 -0.30 -3.65
C THR A 29 8.24 0.36 -2.86
N LEU A 30 9.03 1.18 -3.53
CA LEU A 30 10.07 2.01 -2.91
C LEU A 30 9.47 3.36 -2.53
N VAL A 31 9.72 3.79 -1.29
CA VAL A 31 9.28 5.09 -0.78
C VAL A 31 10.49 5.84 -0.29
N ARG A 32 10.73 7.03 -0.84
CA ARG A 32 11.82 7.94 -0.44
C ARG A 32 11.27 8.97 0.52
N PHE A 33 11.91 9.12 1.67
CA PHE A 33 11.62 10.20 2.60
C PHE A 33 12.56 11.38 2.41
N ILE A 34 12.01 12.59 2.54
CA ILE A 34 12.83 13.79 2.73
C ILE A 34 13.69 13.64 4.00
N LYS A 35 14.74 14.47 4.11
CA LYS A 35 15.44 14.62 5.38
C LYS A 35 14.54 15.40 6.36
N LEU A 36 14.08 14.72 7.40
CA LEU A 36 13.25 15.32 8.46
C LEU A 36 14.12 16.00 9.53
N THR A 37 13.67 17.16 9.99
CA THR A 37 14.19 17.82 11.18
C THR A 37 13.60 17.21 12.44
N GLY A 38 14.24 17.41 13.60
CA GLY A 38 13.69 16.99 14.88
C GLY A 38 12.31 17.59 15.16
N GLN A 39 12.13 18.89 14.85
CA GLN A 39 10.85 19.58 15.03
C GLN A 39 9.71 18.97 14.18
N GLN A 40 9.98 18.57 12.93
CA GLN A 40 9.00 17.89 12.09
C GLN A 40 8.61 16.53 12.64
N ILE A 41 9.57 15.80 13.21
CA ILE A 41 9.32 14.49 13.84
C ILE A 41 8.42 14.67 15.07
N GLU A 42 8.78 15.58 15.98
CA GLU A 42 7.99 15.86 17.19
C GLU A 42 6.57 16.36 16.85
N ALA A 43 6.45 17.26 15.87
CA ALA A 43 5.15 17.75 15.41
C ALA A 43 4.29 16.63 14.81
N TYR A 44 4.89 15.65 14.13
CA TYR A 44 4.13 14.50 13.63
C TYR A 44 3.73 13.54 14.75
N ILE A 45 4.62 13.29 15.71
CA ILE A 45 4.32 12.44 16.87
C ILE A 45 3.13 12.98 17.66
N SER A 46 3.05 14.30 17.85
CA SER A 46 1.96 14.93 18.59
C SER A 46 0.57 14.79 17.93
N THR A 47 0.51 14.44 16.64
CA THR A 47 -0.77 14.15 15.96
C THR A 47 -1.42 12.84 16.41
N GLY A 48 -0.64 11.93 17.00
CA GLY A 48 -1.08 10.56 17.32
C GLY A 48 -1.17 9.62 16.11
N GLU A 49 -1.06 10.11 14.87
CA GLU A 49 -1.10 9.29 13.66
C GLU A 49 -0.02 8.18 13.55
N PRO A 50 1.23 8.36 14.04
CA PRO A 50 2.25 7.31 13.89
C PRO A 50 1.97 6.04 14.69
N TYR A 51 1.14 6.11 15.73
CA TYR A 51 0.86 4.96 16.59
C TYR A 51 0.02 3.91 15.84
N GLY A 52 0.39 2.63 16.01
CA GLY A 52 -0.26 1.52 15.32
C GLY A 52 0.04 1.41 13.82
N LYS A 53 1.01 2.18 13.31
CA LYS A 53 1.44 2.12 11.90
C LYS A 53 2.83 1.50 11.79
N ALA A 54 2.98 0.51 10.90
CA ALA A 54 4.29 -0.04 10.59
C ALA A 54 5.20 1.07 10.01
N GLY A 55 6.41 1.21 10.55
CA GLY A 55 7.32 2.30 10.16
C GLY A 55 6.93 3.68 10.70
N SER A 56 5.91 3.77 11.56
CA SER A 56 5.47 4.99 12.24
C SER A 56 5.08 6.13 11.29
N TYR A 57 4.42 5.83 10.17
CA TYR A 57 3.79 6.85 9.33
C TYR A 57 2.58 6.30 8.56
N ALA A 58 1.69 7.18 8.10
CA ALA A 58 0.61 6.84 7.18
C ALA A 58 0.66 7.74 5.93
N ILE A 59 0.78 7.12 4.75
CA ILE A 59 0.94 7.85 3.48
C ILE A 59 -0.37 8.52 2.99
N GLN A 60 -1.51 8.06 3.50
CA GLN A 60 -2.84 8.62 3.24
C GLN A 60 -3.25 9.71 4.23
N GLY A 61 -2.42 9.96 5.25
CA GLY A 61 -2.68 10.92 6.31
C GLY A 61 -1.70 12.08 6.31
N VAL A 62 -1.51 12.68 7.49
CA VAL A 62 -0.54 13.76 7.72
C VAL A 62 0.85 13.30 7.30
N GLY A 63 1.24 12.05 7.56
CA GLY A 63 2.56 11.50 7.26
C GLY A 63 2.97 11.54 5.79
N SER A 64 2.04 11.82 4.87
CA SER A 64 2.32 12.09 3.45
C SER A 64 3.37 13.20 3.24
N PHE A 65 3.46 14.19 4.13
CA PHE A 65 4.45 15.28 4.02
C PHE A 65 5.91 14.80 4.03
N MET A 66 6.16 13.60 4.58
CA MET A 66 7.51 13.03 4.68
C MET A 66 7.96 12.40 3.36
N VAL A 67 7.04 12.10 2.44
CA VAL A 67 7.31 11.32 1.22
C VAL A 67 7.74 12.25 0.09
N GLU A 68 8.99 12.11 -0.32
CA GLU A 68 9.55 12.83 -1.47
C GLU A 68 9.13 12.19 -2.80
N SER A 69 9.19 10.86 -2.87
CA SER A 69 8.81 10.12 -4.07
C SER A 69 8.42 8.67 -3.77
N ILE A 70 7.66 8.11 -4.69
CA ILE A 70 7.24 6.70 -4.69
C ILE A 70 7.63 6.09 -6.03
N SER A 71 8.32 4.96 -6.01
CA SER A 71 8.59 4.14 -7.19
C SER A 71 7.92 2.78 -7.02
N GLY A 72 6.75 2.63 -7.66
CA GLY A 72 5.87 1.48 -7.51
C GLY A 72 4.41 1.90 -7.37
N SER A 73 3.66 1.18 -6.53
CA SER A 73 2.22 1.36 -6.38
C SER A 73 1.86 2.10 -5.09
N TYR A 74 1.20 3.26 -5.20
CA TYR A 74 0.66 3.96 -4.03
C TYR A 74 -0.32 3.08 -3.22
N THR A 75 -1.23 2.39 -3.91
CA THR A 75 -2.23 1.51 -3.27
C THR A 75 -1.58 0.33 -2.54
N ASN A 76 -0.42 -0.14 -3.04
CA ASN A 76 0.41 -1.11 -2.31
C ASN A 76 0.91 -0.55 -0.98
N VAL A 77 1.35 0.71 -0.94
CA VAL A 77 1.81 1.38 0.29
C VAL A 77 0.66 1.60 1.27
N VAL A 78 -0.55 1.89 0.76
CA VAL A 78 -1.76 1.98 1.59
C VAL A 78 -2.13 0.62 2.20
N GLY A 79 -1.85 -0.48 1.50
CA GLY A 79 -2.02 -1.85 2.02
C GLY A 79 -2.71 -2.84 1.09
N LEU A 80 -3.06 -2.46 -0.15
CA LEU A 80 -3.63 -3.38 -1.13
C LEU A 80 -3.24 -2.96 -2.56
N PRO A 81 -2.41 -3.73 -3.29
CA PRO A 81 -1.92 -3.35 -4.61
C PRO A 81 -3.00 -3.48 -5.70
N LEU A 82 -3.91 -2.50 -5.82
CA LEU A 82 -5.13 -2.60 -6.63
C LEU A 82 -4.88 -2.91 -8.11
N CYS A 83 -3.86 -2.29 -8.73
CA CYS A 83 -3.54 -2.54 -10.15
C CYS A 83 -3.20 -4.02 -10.41
N VAL A 84 -2.44 -4.65 -9.51
CA VAL A 84 -2.08 -6.07 -9.60
C VAL A 84 -3.28 -6.94 -9.23
N LEU A 85 -3.98 -6.59 -8.15
CA LEU A 85 -5.15 -7.32 -7.68
C LEU A 85 -6.24 -7.45 -8.77
N ILE A 86 -6.60 -6.36 -9.46
CA ILE A 86 -7.65 -6.39 -10.50
C ILE A 86 -7.22 -7.29 -11.67
N LYS A 87 -5.96 -7.21 -12.11
CA LYS A 87 -5.42 -8.09 -13.17
C LYS A 87 -5.54 -9.56 -12.78
N VAL A 88 -5.18 -9.89 -11.54
CA VAL A 88 -5.25 -11.27 -11.04
C VAL A 88 -6.70 -11.71 -10.91
N LEU A 89 -7.58 -10.89 -10.34
CA LEU A 89 -9.00 -11.22 -10.19
C LEU A 89 -9.67 -11.54 -11.54
N LEU A 90 -9.34 -10.79 -12.60
CA LEU A 90 -9.78 -11.08 -13.96
C LEU A 90 -9.17 -12.40 -14.47
N ALA A 91 -7.86 -12.60 -14.28
CA ALA A 91 -7.15 -13.79 -14.76
C ALA A 91 -7.65 -15.09 -14.11
N VAL A 92 -8.01 -15.07 -12.82
CA VAL A 92 -8.56 -16.23 -12.11
C VAL A 92 -10.08 -16.37 -12.26
N GLY A 93 -10.72 -15.49 -13.03
CA GLY A 93 -12.16 -15.50 -13.25
C GLY A 93 -13.02 -15.09 -12.05
N ALA A 94 -12.40 -14.52 -11.00
CA ALA A 94 -13.10 -14.00 -9.83
C ALA A 94 -13.81 -12.65 -10.13
N LEU A 95 -13.32 -11.90 -11.10
CA LEU A 95 -14.03 -10.78 -11.73
C LEU A 95 -14.38 -11.15 -13.17
N ARG A 96 -15.63 -10.88 -13.58
CA ARG A 96 -16.09 -11.10 -14.96
C ARG A 96 -15.66 -10.00 -15.91
N SER A 97 -15.62 -8.75 -15.42
CA SER A 97 -15.22 -7.55 -16.18
C SER A 97 -14.76 -6.46 -15.22
N PHE A 98 -14.04 -5.46 -15.73
CA PHE A 98 -13.70 -4.25 -15.00
C PHE A 98 -13.83 -3.00 -15.92
N PRO A 99 -14.50 -1.91 -15.49
CA PRO A 99 -15.28 -1.82 -14.25
C PRO A 99 -16.44 -2.81 -14.26
N LEU A 100 -17.02 -3.06 -13.08
CA LEU A 100 -18.27 -3.81 -13.00
C LEU A 100 -19.35 -2.99 -13.72
N SER A 101 -19.99 -3.57 -14.74
CA SER A 101 -21.15 -2.95 -15.37
C SER A 101 -22.33 -3.00 -14.41
N GLU A 102 -23.09 -1.91 -14.26
CA GLU A 102 -24.19 -1.80 -13.29
C GLU A 102 -25.42 -2.70 -13.55
N ASN A 103 -25.42 -3.52 -14.60
CA ASN A 103 -26.54 -4.40 -14.90
C ASN A 103 -26.36 -5.77 -14.23
N LEU A 104 -26.78 -5.85 -12.95
CA LEU A 104 -27.23 -7.07 -12.28
C LEU A 104 -28.71 -7.30 -12.59
#